data_AF-A0A1V6GXM2-F1
#
_entry.id   AF-A0A1V6GXM2-F1
#
_cell.length_a   1.000
_cell.length_b   1.000
_cell.length_c   1.000
_cell.angle_alpha   90.00
_cell.angle_beta   90.00
_cell.angle_gamma   90.00
#
_symmetry.space_group_name_H-M   'P 1'
#
loop_
_entity.id
_entity.type
_entity.pdbx_description
1 polymer ?
#
loop_
_entity_poly.entity_id
_entity_poly.type
_entity_poly.pdbx_seq_one_letter_code
_entity_poly.pdbx_strand_id
1 'polypeptide(L)'
;MRALEGKEAIREVMLRVALTISELSWTEANERFFQVCTIYLFDTMGREYFQQLSELMKTISEERSEKMQTIADMLRQEGMEKGILKGREEGLEKGMEKGMEKGREELLWKLISKKFPKASKKYFEKLKSLTIEQLDSLGLELIDMKNEEELKKHLM
;
A
#
# COMPACT_ATOMS: atom_id res chain seq x y z
N MET A 1 -13.51 3.95 -32.95
CA MET A 1 -12.96 5.10 -33.69
C MET A 1 -12.55 6.23 -32.76
N ARG A 2 -13.46 6.90 -32.03
CA ARG A 2 -13.13 8.04 -31.12
C ARG A 2 -11.97 7.83 -30.13
N ALA A 3 -11.84 6.65 -29.53
CA ALA A 3 -10.76 6.37 -28.58
C ALA A 3 -9.38 6.21 -29.26
N LEU A 4 -9.33 5.83 -30.53
CA LEU A 4 -8.10 5.72 -31.32
C LEU A 4 -7.67 7.10 -31.82
N GLU A 5 -8.63 7.92 -32.28
CA GLU A 5 -8.40 9.32 -32.66
C GLU A 5 -7.82 10.16 -31.51
N GLY A 6 -8.31 9.95 -30.28
CA GLY A 6 -7.78 10.64 -29.10
C GLY A 6 -6.33 10.26 -28.76
N LYS A 7 -5.95 8.99 -28.92
CA LYS A 7 -4.57 8.54 -28.68
C LYS A 7 -3.59 9.09 -29.72
N GLU A 8 -4.03 9.17 -30.97
CA GLU A 8 -3.22 9.68 -32.08
C GLU A 8 -2.97 11.19 -31.93
N ALA A 9 -3.99 11.96 -31.54
CA ALA A 9 -3.85 13.38 -31.22
C ALA A 9 -2.88 13.63 -30.04
N ILE A 10 -2.94 12.83 -28.97
CA ILE A 10 -2.00 12.94 -27.84
C ILE A 10 -0.57 12.66 -28.29
N ARG A 11 -0.37 11.66 -29.15
CA ARG A 11 0.97 11.32 -29.68
C ARG A 11 1.54 12.46 -30.52
N GLU A 12 0.73 13.09 -31.37
CA GLU A 12 1.15 14.25 -32.17
C GLU A 12 1.55 15.44 -31.28
N VAL A 13 0.76 15.73 -30.24
CA VAL A 13 1.08 16.77 -29.26
C VAL A 13 2.39 16.44 -28.52
N MET A 14 2.60 15.18 -28.10
CA MET A 14 3.86 14.78 -27.46
C MET A 14 5.06 14.97 -28.38
N LEU A 15 4.95 14.63 -29.66
CA LEU A 15 6.03 14.83 -30.63
C LEU A 15 6.39 16.32 -30.74
N ARG A 16 5.38 17.19 -30.86
CA ARG A 16 5.58 18.64 -30.91
C ARG A 16 6.26 19.16 -29.64
N VAL A 17 5.80 18.73 -28.47
CA VAL A 17 6.39 19.12 -27.18
C VAL A 17 7.84 18.65 -27.09
N ALA A 18 8.14 17.41 -27.49
CA ALA A 18 9.50 16.88 -27.47
C ALA A 18 10.44 17.70 -28.37
N LEU A 19 10.00 18.02 -29.59
CA LEU A 19 10.75 18.88 -30.52
C LEU A 19 10.99 20.27 -29.93
N THR A 20 9.93 20.93 -29.43
CA THR A 20 10.08 22.27 -28.81
C THR A 20 11.05 22.24 -27.64
N ILE A 21 11.00 21.22 -26.78
CA ILE A 21 11.91 21.07 -25.64
C ILE A 21 13.35 20.84 -26.10
N SER A 22 13.56 20.12 -27.20
CA SER A 22 14.91 19.89 -27.74
C SER A 22 15.56 21.16 -28.28
N GLU A 23 14.76 22.13 -28.73
CA GLU A 23 15.23 23.41 -29.24
C GLU A 23 15.53 24.42 -28.12
N LEU A 24 15.08 24.15 -26.88
CA LEU A 24 15.34 25.03 -25.74
C LEU A 24 16.82 25.01 -25.36
N SER A 25 17.37 26.20 -25.08
CA SER A 25 18.73 26.33 -24.58
C SER A 25 18.93 25.61 -23.24
N TRP A 26 20.14 25.12 -23.01
CA TRP A 26 20.55 24.43 -21.79
C TRP A 26 20.78 25.40 -20.64
N THR A 27 19.68 25.91 -20.09
CA THR A 27 19.67 26.76 -18.89
C THR A 27 19.06 26.00 -17.73
N GLU A 28 19.46 26.33 -16.49
CA GLU A 28 18.89 25.71 -15.28
C GLU A 28 17.36 25.78 -15.23
N ALA A 29 16.78 26.88 -15.71
CA ALA A 29 15.34 27.07 -15.78
C ALA A 29 14.67 26.08 -16.75
N ASN A 30 15.24 25.90 -17.95
CA ASN A 30 14.71 24.98 -18.96
C ASN A 30 14.89 23.52 -18.53
N GLU A 31 15.99 23.18 -17.84
CA GLU A 31 16.20 21.84 -17.27
C GLU A 31 15.17 21.51 -16.21
N ARG A 32 14.89 22.46 -15.31
CA ARG A 32 13.83 22.31 -14.29
C ARG A 32 12.47 22.15 -14.94
N PHE A 33 12.16 22.97 -15.94
CA PHE A 33 10.90 22.86 -16.68
C PHE A 33 10.75 21.49 -17.33
N PHE A 34 11.78 21.01 -18.04
CA PHE A 34 11.77 19.69 -18.66
C PHE A 34 11.52 18.57 -17.64
N GLN A 35 12.22 18.63 -16.49
CA GLN A 35 12.04 17.67 -15.42
C GLN A 35 10.61 17.67 -14.86
N VAL A 36 10.06 18.86 -14.56
CA VAL A 36 8.69 18.99 -14.04
C VAL A 36 7.66 18.47 -15.04
N CYS A 37 7.79 18.81 -16.32
CA CYS A 37 6.88 18.31 -17.35
C CYS A 37 6.94 16.79 -17.50
N THR A 38 8.14 16.21 -17.42
CA THR A 38 8.36 14.78 -17.53
C THR A 38 7.74 14.03 -16.35
N ILE A 39 7.93 14.53 -15.13
CA ILE A 39 7.33 13.95 -13.92
C ILE A 39 5.81 14.08 -13.98
N TYR A 40 5.29 15.25 -14.35
CA TYR A 40 3.86 15.48 -14.49
C TYR A 40 3.22 14.53 -15.52
N LEU A 41 3.88 14.32 -16.67
CA LEU A 41 3.44 13.35 -17.68
C LEU A 41 3.36 11.94 -17.08
N PHE A 42 4.38 11.52 -16.34
CA PHE A 42 4.39 10.19 -15.71
C PHE A 42 3.24 10.03 -14.71
N ASP A 43 3.03 11.03 -13.85
CA ASP A 43 2.02 10.97 -12.79
C ASP A 43 0.59 11.01 -13.33
N THR A 44 0.35 11.79 -14.38
CA THR A 44 -1.02 12.01 -14.91
C THR A 44 -1.41 11.08 -16.05
N MET A 45 -0.44 10.70 -16.89
CA MET A 45 -0.69 9.90 -18.10
C MET A 45 -0.15 8.47 -17.96
N GLY A 46 0.77 8.23 -17.02
CA GLY A 46 1.32 6.91 -16.72
C GLY A 46 2.57 6.54 -17.53
N ARG A 47 3.06 5.33 -17.26
CA ARG A 47 4.33 4.81 -17.78
C ARG A 47 4.41 4.75 -19.31
N GLU A 48 3.30 4.46 -19.99
CA GLU A 48 3.27 4.31 -21.44
C GLU A 48 3.73 5.60 -22.15
N TYR A 49 3.22 6.75 -21.72
CA TYR A 49 3.56 8.04 -22.31
C TYR A 49 4.96 8.52 -21.92
N PHE A 50 5.38 8.25 -20.68
CA PHE A 50 6.76 8.48 -20.25
C PHE A 50 7.76 7.71 -21.13
N GLN A 51 7.47 6.45 -21.44
CA GLN A 51 8.34 5.62 -22.29
C GLN A 51 8.36 6.14 -23.73
N GLN A 52 7.21 6.56 -24.27
CA GLN A 52 7.16 7.18 -25.60
C GLN A 52 8.00 8.47 -25.66
N LEU A 53 7.88 9.35 -24.66
CA LEU A 53 8.70 10.56 -24.57
C LEU A 53 10.20 10.21 -24.47
N SER A 54 10.55 9.17 -23.69
CA SER A 54 11.94 8.71 -23.57
C SER A 54 12.51 8.24 -24.91
N GLU A 55 11.75 7.46 -25.68
CA GLU A 55 12.18 7.01 -27.00
C GLU A 55 12.32 8.17 -27.99
N LEU A 56 11.41 9.14 -27.95
CA LEU A 56 11.55 10.36 -28.77
C LEU A 56 12.81 11.14 -28.41
N MET A 57 13.08 11.34 -27.11
CA MET A 57 14.26 12.09 -26.66
C MET A 57 15.56 11.43 -27.10
N LYS A 58 15.66 10.09 -27.08
CA LYS A 58 16.83 9.37 -27.61
C LYS A 58 17.16 9.73 -29.06
N THR A 59 16.15 10.05 -29.86
CA THR A 59 16.34 10.38 -31.28
C THR A 59 16.65 11.85 -31.54
N ILE A 60 16.31 12.73 -30.61
CA ILE A 60 16.32 14.19 -30.83
C ILE A 60 17.41 14.89 -30.00
N SER A 61 17.73 14.42 -28.79
CA SER A 61 18.83 14.96 -27.96
C SER A 61 19.39 13.91 -27.00
N GLU A 62 20.70 13.68 -27.12
CA GLU A 62 21.44 12.76 -26.25
C GLU A 62 21.40 13.21 -24.79
N GLU A 63 21.61 14.50 -24.53
CA GLU A 63 21.64 15.05 -23.19
C GLU A 63 20.25 15.01 -22.52
N ARG A 64 19.17 15.28 -23.28
CA ARG A 64 17.79 15.12 -22.77
C ARG A 64 17.48 13.66 -22.47
N SER A 65 18.01 12.74 -23.28
CA SER A 65 17.88 11.29 -23.05
C SER A 65 18.58 10.86 -21.76
N GLU A 66 19.79 11.36 -21.47
CA GLU A 66 20.47 11.12 -20.18
C GLU A 66 19.65 11.66 -18.99
N LYS A 67 19.08 12.84 -19.14
CA LYS A 67 18.21 13.42 -18.12
C LYS A 67 16.94 12.58 -17.90
N MET A 68 16.35 12.03 -18.96
CA MET A 68 15.23 11.08 -18.86
C MET A 68 15.60 9.83 -18.04
N GLN A 69 16.82 9.30 -18.22
CA GLN A 69 17.30 8.15 -17.43
C GLN A 69 17.40 8.51 -15.95
N THR A 70 17.95 9.68 -15.64
CA THR A 70 18.04 10.19 -14.26
C THR A 70 16.65 10.33 -13.61
N ILE A 71 15.67 10.85 -14.37
CA ILE A 71 14.28 10.96 -13.90
C ILE A 71 13.67 9.57 -13.69
N ALA A 72 13.92 8.62 -14.58
CA ALA A 72 13.45 7.24 -14.43
C ALA A 72 14.03 6.56 -13.18
N ASP A 73 15.30 6.81 -12.86
CA ASP A 73 15.93 6.32 -11.63
C ASP A 73 15.31 6.92 -10.38
N MET A 74 15.11 8.24 -10.36
CA MET A 74 14.44 8.96 -9.28
C MET A 74 13.03 8.43 -9.04
N LEU A 75 12.21 8.29 -10.10
CA LEU A 75 10.85 7.76 -10.01
C LEU A 75 10.84 6.30 -9.50
N ARG A 76 11.83 5.48 -9.89
CA ARG A 76 11.97 4.11 -9.38
C ARG A 76 12.32 4.09 -7.90
N GLN A 77 13.26 4.91 -7.47
CA GLN A 77 13.65 5.03 -6.05
C GLN A 77 12.48 5.50 -5.20
N GLU A 78 11.81 6.59 -5.59
CA GLU A 78 10.63 7.09 -4.89
C GLU A 78 9.52 6.04 -4.81
N GLY A 79 9.26 5.33 -5.91
CA GLY A 79 8.27 4.25 -5.95
C GLY A 79 8.62 3.11 -4.99
N MET A 80 9.89 2.74 -4.91
CA MET A 80 10.38 1.71 -3.98
C MET A 80 10.27 2.17 -2.52
N GLU A 81 10.69 3.40 -2.21
CA GLU A 81 10.59 3.98 -0.87
C GLU A 81 9.14 4.06 -0.39
N LYS A 82 8.24 4.60 -1.23
CA LYS A 82 6.79 4.64 -0.94
C LYS A 82 6.22 3.24 -0.74
N GLY A 83 6.64 2.27 -1.56
CA GLY A 83 6.23 0.88 -1.42
C GLY A 83 6.68 0.24 -0.12
N ILE A 84 7.93 0.48 0.31
CA ILE A 84 8.48 -0.02 1.57
C ILE A 84 7.77 0.62 2.77
N LEU A 85 7.58 1.94 2.75
CA LEU A 85 6.89 2.67 3.82
C LEU A 85 5.46 2.15 4.00
N LYS A 86 4.69 2.10 2.91
CA LYS A 86 3.32 1.59 2.94
C LYS A 86 3.25 0.13 3.40
N GLY A 87 4.15 -0.72 2.88
CA GLY A 87 4.20 -2.13 3.29
C GLY A 87 4.56 -2.31 4.76
N ARG A 88 5.44 -1.47 5.31
CA ARG A 88 5.80 -1.47 6.73
C ARG A 88 4.65 -1.01 7.60
N GLU A 89 3.97 0.07 7.23
CA GLU A 89 2.81 0.60 7.97
C GLU A 89 1.67 -0.42 8.03
N GLU A 90 1.25 -0.94 6.87
CA GLU A 90 0.20 -1.97 6.81
C GLU A 90 0.60 -3.26 7.55
N GLY A 91 1.89 -3.63 7.46
CA GLY A 91 2.42 -4.80 8.16
C GLY A 91 2.42 -4.63 9.68
N LEU A 92 2.78 -3.45 10.17
CA LEU A 92 2.78 -3.12 11.59
C LEU A 92 1.36 -3.09 12.15
N GLU A 93 0.43 -2.44 11.46
CA GLU A 93 -0.97 -2.33 11.87
C GLU A 93 -1.63 -3.72 11.97
N LYS A 94 -1.56 -4.51 10.89
CA LYS A 94 -2.10 -5.89 10.88
C LYS A 94 -1.40 -6.80 11.90
N GLY A 95 -0.10 -6.59 12.12
CA GLY A 95 0.68 -7.33 13.10
C GLY A 95 0.26 -7.02 14.54
N MET A 96 0.02 -5.74 14.83
CA MET A 96 -0.40 -5.28 16.15
C MET A 96 -1.82 -5.73 16.48
N GLU A 97 -2.76 -5.60 15.54
CA GLU A 97 -4.15 -6.07 15.69
C GLU A 97 -4.20 -7.58 16.00
N LYS A 98 -3.59 -8.40 15.14
CA LYS A 98 -3.51 -9.86 15.36
C LYS A 98 -2.77 -10.24 16.65
N GLY A 99 -1.76 -9.46 17.02
CA GLY A 99 -1.03 -9.67 18.28
C GLY A 99 -1.91 -9.41 19.50
N MET A 100 -2.71 -8.36 19.46
CA MET A 100 -3.66 -8.01 20.54
C MET A 100 -4.78 -9.05 20.65
N GLU A 101 -5.36 -9.50 19.53
CA GLU A 101 -6.38 -10.57 19.52
C GLU A 101 -5.85 -11.86 20.14
N LYS A 102 -4.72 -12.38 19.64
CA LYS A 102 -4.10 -13.59 20.20
C LYS A 102 -3.75 -13.46 21.67
N GLY A 103 -3.26 -12.28 22.09
CA GLY A 103 -2.97 -12.00 23.49
C GLY A 103 -4.21 -12.11 24.38
N ARG A 104 -5.35 -11.59 23.93
CA ARG A 104 -6.64 -11.68 24.65
C ARG A 104 -7.14 -13.11 24.71
N GLU A 105 -7.13 -13.84 23.59
CA GLU A 105 -7.51 -15.26 23.53
C GLU A 105 -6.69 -16.13 24.50
N GLU A 106 -5.36 -15.99 24.46
CA GLU A 106 -4.45 -16.76 25.31
C GLU A 106 -4.63 -16.42 26.79
N LEU A 107 -4.80 -15.15 27.12
CA LEU A 107 -5.02 -14.71 28.49
C LEU A 107 -6.35 -15.25 29.04
N LEU A 108 -7.45 -15.07 28.28
CA LEU A 108 -8.76 -15.60 28.64
C LEU A 108 -8.72 -17.11 28.84
N TRP A 109 -8.05 -17.85 27.96
CA TRP A 109 -7.90 -19.28 28.11
C TRP A 109 -7.13 -19.68 29.38
N LYS A 110 -6.05 -18.97 29.72
CA LYS A 110 -5.32 -19.19 30.98
C LYS A 110 -6.22 -18.93 32.20
N LEU A 111 -7.07 -17.90 32.15
CA LEU A 111 -8.02 -17.60 33.22
C LEU A 111 -9.12 -18.66 33.33
N ILE A 112 -9.73 -19.05 32.20
CA ILE A 112 -10.75 -20.09 32.11
C ILE A 112 -10.21 -21.42 32.62
N SER A 113 -9.04 -21.86 32.12
CA SER A 113 -8.45 -23.14 32.52
C SER A 113 -8.06 -23.18 33.99
N LYS A 114 -7.69 -22.03 34.58
CA LYS A 114 -7.43 -21.91 36.02
C LYS A 114 -8.70 -21.95 36.87
N LYS A 115 -9.76 -21.24 36.46
CA LYS A 115 -11.03 -21.16 37.20
C LYS A 115 -11.87 -22.44 37.04
N PHE A 116 -11.81 -23.06 35.87
CA PHE A 116 -12.54 -24.27 35.51
C PHE A 116 -11.57 -25.36 35.00
N PRO A 117 -10.91 -26.12 35.90
CA PRO A 117 -9.89 -27.11 35.51
C PRO A 117 -10.38 -28.24 34.60
N LYS A 118 -11.72 -28.45 34.52
CA LYS A 118 -12.35 -29.46 33.65
C LYS A 118 -12.79 -28.91 32.29
N ALA A 119 -12.55 -27.61 32.03
CA ALA A 119 -12.94 -26.96 30.79
C ALA A 119 -12.30 -27.61 29.55
N SER A 120 -13.11 -27.82 28.52
CA SER A 120 -12.65 -28.45 27.27
C SER A 120 -11.76 -27.52 26.45
N LYS A 121 -10.72 -28.06 25.81
CA LYS A 121 -9.91 -27.33 24.81
C LYS A 121 -10.73 -26.81 23.62
N LYS A 122 -11.92 -27.36 23.37
CA LYS A 122 -12.85 -26.85 22.35
C LYS A 122 -13.23 -25.39 22.59
N TYR A 123 -13.27 -24.95 23.84
CA TYR A 123 -13.53 -23.55 24.20
C TYR A 123 -12.41 -22.63 23.72
N PHE A 124 -11.14 -23.06 23.75
CA PHE A 124 -10.04 -22.27 23.20
C PHE A 124 -10.17 -22.04 21.70
N GLU A 125 -10.54 -23.08 20.96
CA GLU A 125 -10.79 -22.94 19.52
C GLU A 125 -11.99 -22.03 19.23
N LYS A 126 -13.00 -22.00 20.13
CA LYS A 126 -14.11 -21.05 20.01
C LYS A 126 -13.67 -19.61 20.28
N LEU A 127 -12.78 -19.36 21.26
CA LEU A 127 -12.24 -18.02 21.54
C LEU A 127 -11.61 -17.39 20.28
N LYS A 128 -10.88 -18.18 19.48
CA LYS A 128 -10.27 -17.73 18.20
C LYS A 128 -11.27 -17.27 17.14
N SER A 129 -12.55 -17.57 17.32
CA SER A 129 -13.62 -17.18 16.40
C SER A 129 -14.45 -16.00 16.92
N LEU A 130 -14.18 -15.54 18.14
CA LEU A 130 -14.87 -14.42 18.74
C LEU A 130 -14.23 -13.11 18.33
N THR A 131 -15.04 -12.05 18.24
CA THR A 131 -14.52 -10.69 18.06
C THR A 131 -13.87 -10.17 19.34
N ILE A 132 -13.07 -9.11 19.21
CA ILE A 132 -12.42 -8.44 20.34
C ILE A 132 -13.44 -8.02 21.42
N GLU A 133 -14.60 -7.51 21.02
CA GLU A 133 -15.67 -7.08 21.94
C GLU A 133 -16.30 -8.27 22.67
N GLN A 134 -16.47 -9.40 21.97
CA GLN A 134 -16.99 -10.63 22.56
C GLN A 134 -16.00 -11.22 23.58
N LEU A 135 -14.70 -11.17 23.27
CA LEU A 135 -13.63 -11.57 24.20
C LEU A 135 -13.63 -10.68 25.45
N ASP A 136 -13.80 -9.37 25.30
CA ASP A 136 -13.85 -8.44 26.43
C ASP A 136 -15.08 -8.66 27.32
N SER A 137 -16.27 -8.81 26.73
CA SER A 137 -17.49 -9.11 27.50
C SER A 137 -17.33 -10.41 28.27
N LEU A 138 -16.84 -11.46 27.60
CA LEU A 138 -16.57 -12.75 28.24
C LEU A 138 -15.56 -12.60 29.37
N GLY A 139 -14.52 -11.78 29.22
CA GLY A 139 -13.53 -11.55 30.26
C GLY A 139 -14.10 -10.90 31.52
N LEU A 140 -15.01 -9.94 31.38
CA LEU A 140 -15.69 -9.31 32.51
C LEU A 140 -16.63 -10.31 33.20
N GLU A 141 -17.47 -11.00 32.41
CA GLU A 141 -18.43 -11.96 32.94
C GLU A 141 -17.75 -13.17 33.60
N LEU A 142 -16.61 -13.60 33.07
CA LEU A 142 -15.81 -14.70 33.62
C LEU A 142 -15.44 -14.46 35.09
N ILE A 143 -15.29 -13.21 35.53
CA ILE A 143 -14.97 -12.87 36.92
C ILE A 143 -16.07 -13.34 37.87
N ASP A 144 -17.33 -13.10 37.49
CA ASP A 144 -18.50 -13.38 38.32
C ASP A 144 -19.05 -14.81 38.16
N MET A 145 -18.67 -15.51 37.09
CA MET A 145 -19.15 -16.87 36.81
C MET A 145 -18.86 -17.85 37.96
N LYS A 146 -19.84 -18.67 38.34
CA LYS A 146 -19.69 -19.63 39.46
C LYS A 146 -19.41 -21.06 39.01
N ASN A 147 -19.76 -21.41 37.78
CA ASN A 147 -19.68 -22.77 37.26
C ASN A 147 -19.42 -22.76 35.74
N GLU A 148 -19.05 -23.92 35.20
CA GLU A 148 -18.75 -24.09 33.78
C GLU A 148 -20.01 -24.00 32.88
N GLU A 149 -21.22 -24.24 33.41
CA GLU A 149 -22.46 -24.14 32.62
C GLU A 149 -22.76 -22.70 32.19
N GLU A 150 -22.37 -21.71 32.99
CA GLU A 150 -22.45 -20.30 32.62
C GLU A 150 -21.48 -19.99 31.47
N LEU A 151 -20.24 -20.48 31.53
CA LEU A 151 -19.24 -20.33 30.46
C LEU A 151 -19.71 -20.93 29.13
N LYS A 152 -20.38 -22.09 29.18
CA LYS A 152 -20.92 -22.79 28.01
C LYS A 152 -21.91 -21.95 27.20
N LYS A 153 -22.68 -21.06 27.83
CA LYS A 153 -23.64 -20.19 27.13
C LYS A 153 -22.97 -19.20 26.17
N HIS A 154 -21.70 -18.87 26.41
CA HIS A 154 -20.93 -17.94 25.58
C HIS A 154 -20.10 -18.67 24.51
N LEU A 155 -19.85 -19.96 24.70
CA LEU A 155 -18.89 -20.73 23.90
C LEU A 155 -19.51 -21.95 23.18
N MET A 156 -20.84 -22.12 23.25
CA MET A 156 -21.61 -23.03 22.39
C MET A 156 -22.08 -22.34 21.12
#